data_AF-B4UD26-F1
#
_entry.id   AF-B4UD26-F1
#
_cell.length_a   1.000
_cell.length_b   1.000
_cell.length_c   1.000
_cell.angle_alpha   90.00
_cell.angle_beta   90.00
_cell.angle_gamma   90.00
#
_symmetry.space_group_name_H-M   'P 1'
#
loop_
_entity.id
_entity.type
_entity.pdbx_description
1 polymer ?
#
loop_
_entity_poly.entity_id
_entity_poly.type
_entity_poly.pdbx_seq_one_letter_code
_entity_poly.pdbx_strand_id
1 'polypeptide(L)' 'MALLSRTSRIPPLERPRRQLALARIGTALAATSMGALALGAVAVGALVIRRLAVKRARIHRLEIDELIVNGRPFQPQA' A
#
# COMPACT_ATOMS: atom_id res chain seq x y z
N MET A 1 15.75 -3.90 65.91
CA MET A 1 16.47 -3.55 64.67
C MET A 1 16.97 -4.83 63.98
N ALA A 2 16.13 -5.44 63.14
CA ALA A 2 16.57 -6.44 62.16
C ALA A 2 15.87 -6.10 60.84
N LEU A 3 16.28 -4.95 60.29
CA LEU A 3 15.77 -4.40 59.05
C LEU A 3 16.60 -4.93 57.88
N LEU A 4 15.88 -5.31 56.82
CA LEU A 4 16.32 -5.31 55.43
C LEU A 4 17.54 -6.17 55.08
N SER A 5 17.32 -7.42 54.69
CA SER A 5 18.21 -8.10 53.73
C SER A 5 17.56 -9.28 53.00
N ARG A 6 16.24 -9.22 52.75
CA ARG A 6 15.64 -10.14 51.78
C ARG A 6 15.84 -9.56 50.38
N THR A 7 17.06 -9.73 49.88
CA THR A 7 17.44 -9.36 48.52
C THR A 7 16.49 -10.06 47.54
N SER A 8 15.68 -9.27 46.86
CA SER A 8 14.77 -9.74 45.82
C SER A 8 15.64 -10.17 44.63
N ARG A 9 15.94 -11.47 44.55
CA ARG A 9 16.57 -12.07 43.37
C ARG A 9 15.60 -11.93 42.20
N ILE A 10 15.87 -10.96 41.34
CA ILE A 10 15.19 -10.77 40.06
C ILE A 10 15.52 -12.02 39.22
N PRO A 11 14.52 -12.83 38.81
CA PRO A 11 14.81 -14.00 37.98
C PRO A 11 15.40 -13.53 36.64
N PRO A 12 16.47 -14.19 36.12
CA PRO A 12 16.98 -13.88 34.80
C PRO A 12 15.88 -14.13 33.77
N LEU A 13 15.62 -13.13 32.92
CA LEU A 13 14.68 -13.22 31.82
C LEU A 13 15.28 -14.11 30.73
N GLU A 14 15.25 -15.43 30.94
CA GLU A 14 15.50 -16.44 29.90
C GLU A 14 14.36 -16.38 28.89
N ARG A 15 14.36 -15.35 28.03
CA ARG A 15 13.44 -15.30 26.89
C ARG A 15 13.74 -16.54 26.05
N PRO A 16 12.81 -17.50 25.92
CA PRO A 16 13.10 -18.71 25.18
C PRO A 16 13.49 -18.30 23.76
N ARG A 17 14.66 -18.73 23.26
CA ARG A 17 15.18 -18.36 21.91
C ARG A 17 14.12 -18.47 20.80
N ARG A 18 13.12 -19.35 20.97
CA ARG A 18 11.93 -19.48 20.13
C ARG A 18 11.08 -18.21 20.02
N GLN A 19 10.87 -17.45 21.11
CA GLN A 19 10.14 -16.18 21.08
C GLN A 19 10.87 -15.13 20.22
N LEU A 20 12.20 -15.06 20.30
CA LEU A 20 12.96 -14.12 19.48
C LEU A 20 12.93 -14.49 18.00
N ALA A 21 12.99 -15.78 17.67
CA ALA A 21 12.87 -16.25 16.29
C ALA A 21 11.49 -15.92 15.69
N LEU A 22 10.41 -16.16 16.44
CA LEU A 22 9.05 -15.81 16.00
C LEU A 22 8.86 -14.30 15.86
N ALA A 23 9.39 -13.49 16.78
CA ALA A 23 9.34 -12.03 16.67
C ALA A 23 10.09 -11.51 15.44
N ARG A 24 11.23 -12.11 15.09
CA ARG A 24 11.98 -11.77 13.86
C ARG A 24 11.21 -12.14 12.59
N ILE A 25 10.57 -13.30 12.56
CA ILE A 25 9.74 -13.70 11.42
C ILE A 25 8.53 -12.77 11.29
N GLY A 26 7.84 -12.47 12.39
CA GLY A 26 6.69 -11.56 12.38
C GLY A 26 7.04 -10.16 11.91
N THR A 27 8.18 -9.61 12.35
CA THR A 27 8.65 -8.29 11.93
C THR A 27 9.10 -8.27 10.46
N ALA A 28 9.81 -9.30 9.99
CA ALA A 28 10.17 -9.42 8.58
C ALA A 28 8.93 -9.52 7.67
N LEU A 29 7.92 -10.30 8.09
CA LEU A 29 6.67 -10.44 7.36
C LEU A 29 5.91 -9.10 7.31
N ALA A 30 5.77 -8.41 8.44
CA ALA A 30 5.11 -7.11 8.51
C ALA A 30 5.78 -6.06 7.61
N ALA A 31 7.12 -5.99 7.64
CA ALA A 31 7.88 -5.08 6.78
C ALA A 31 7.67 -5.40 5.29
N THR A 32 7.71 -6.69 4.93
CA THR A 32 7.54 -7.13 3.54
C THR A 32 6.12 -6.87 3.04
N SER A 33 5.09 -7.17 3.85
CA SER A 33 3.70 -6.91 3.51
C SER A 33 3.43 -5.42 3.27
N MET A 34 4.01 -4.55 4.09
CA MET A 34 3.88 -3.10 3.92
C MET A 34 4.49 -2.63 2.58
N GLY A 35 5.67 -3.14 2.22
CA GLY A 35 6.29 -2.86 0.92
C GLY A 35 5.46 -3.37 -0.26
N ALA A 36 4.95 -4.60 -0.18
CA ALA A 36 4.12 -5.19 -1.23
C ALA A 36 2.81 -4.41 -1.46
N LEU A 37 2.15 -3.96 -0.38
CA LEU A 37 0.93 -3.14 -0.48
C LEU A 37 1.21 -1.79 -1.12
N ALA A 38 2.31 -1.13 -0.76
CA ALA A 38 2.70 0.15 -1.36
C ALA A 38 2.91 0.03 -2.87
N LEU A 39 3.61 -1.02 -3.31
CA LEU A 39 3.83 -1.29 -4.73
C LEU A 39 2.51 -1.57 -5.47
N GLY A 40 1.61 -2.34 -4.86
CA GLY A 40 0.27 -2.60 -5.42
C GLY A 40 -0.53 -1.31 -5.61
N ALA A 41 -0.55 -0.43 -4.61
CA ALA A 41 -1.25 0.85 -4.68
C ALA A 41 -0.69 1.76 -5.79
N VAL A 42 0.64 1.84 -5.92
CA VAL A 42 1.30 2.60 -6.98
C VAL A 42 0.94 2.04 -8.37
N ALA A 43 0.97 0.71 -8.53
CA ALA A 43 0.61 0.08 -9.80
C ALA A 43 -0.84 0.37 -10.20
N VAL A 44 -1.79 0.29 -9.26
CA VAL A 44 -3.20 0.64 -9.49
C VAL A 44 -3.34 2.11 -9.86
N GLY A 45 -2.69 3.01 -9.13
CA GLY A 45 -2.70 4.44 -9.42
C GLY A 45 -2.16 4.75 -10.83
N ALA A 46 -1.03 4.15 -11.20
CA ALA A 46 -0.44 4.30 -12.53
C ALA A 46 -1.39 3.79 -13.64
N LEU A 47 -2.09 2.67 -13.41
CA LEU A 47 -3.07 2.14 -14.36
C LEU A 47 -4.26 3.08 -14.53
N VAL A 48 -4.78 3.66 -13.44
CA VAL A 48 -5.88 4.64 -13.49
C VAL A 48 -5.47 5.90 -14.24
N ILE A 49 -4.28 6.45 -13.96
CA ILE A 49 -3.74 7.61 -14.69
C ILE A 49 -3.61 7.29 -16.18
N ARG A 50 -3.09 6.11 -16.53
CA ARG A 50 -2.97 5.68 -17.93
C ARG A 50 -4.33 5.49 -18.61
N ARG A 51 -5.37 5.10 -17.87
CA ARG A 51 -6.76 5.03 -18.35
C ARG A 51 -7.37 6.41 -18.61
N LEU A 52 -7.00 7.42 -17.85
CA LEU A 52 -7.37 8.81 -18.14
C LEU A 52 -6.61 9.36 -19.35
N ALA A 53 -5.33 8.98 -19.48
CA ALA A 53 -4.46 9.39 -20.58
C ALA A 53 -4.51 8.45 -21.79
N VAL A 54 -5.63 7.74 -22.03
CA VAL A 54 -5.72 6.80 -23.14
C VAL A 54 -5.60 7.56 -24.46
N LYS A 55 -4.42 7.48 -25.09
CA LYS A 55 -4.16 8.12 -26.39
C LYS A 55 -5.07 7.59 -27.51
N ARG A 56 -5.49 6.32 -27.42
CA ARG A 56 -6.40 5.67 -28.38
C ARG A 56 -7.26 4.63 -27.66
N ALA A 57 -8.58 4.81 -27.68
CA ALA A 57 -9.57 3.84 -27.24
C ALA A 57 -10.58 3.61 -28.36
N ARG A 58 -11.13 2.39 -28.44
CA ARG A 58 -12.31 2.10 -29.27
C ARG A 58 -13.51 2.00 -28.34
N ILE A 59 -14.45 2.94 -28.48
CA ILE A 59 -15.69 2.96 -27.70
C ILE A 59 -16.83 2.59 -28.63
N HIS A 60 -17.68 1.64 -28.23
CA HIS A 60 -18.75 1.14 -29.09
C HIS A 60 -19.92 2.12 -29.18
N ARG A 61 -20.34 2.66 -28.03
CA ARG A 61 -21.38 3.68 -27.92
C ARG A 61 -20.93 4.68 -26.86
N LEU A 62 -20.86 5.94 -27.23
CA LEU A 62 -20.48 7.04 -26.36
C LEU A 62 -21.49 8.15 -26.59
N GLU A 63 -22.12 8.59 -25.52
CA GLU A 63 -22.98 9.77 -25.50
C GLU A 63 -22.17 10.90 -24.86
N ILE A 64 -22.07 12.03 -25.57
CA ILE A 64 -21.28 13.19 -25.16
C ILE A 64 -22.12 14.41 -25.49
N ASP A 65 -22.23 15.34 -24.55
CA ASP A 65 -22.96 16.59 -24.78
C ASP A 65 -22.21 17.50 -25.78
N GLU A 66 -20.89 17.61 -25.64
CA GLU A 66 -20.05 18.45 -26.49
C GLU A 66 -18.72 17.74 -26.81
N LEU A 67 -18.35 17.71 -28.10
CA LEU A 67 -17.10 17.16 -28.57
C LEU A 67 -16.15 18.28 -29.03
N ILE A 68 -15.05 18.46 -28.30
CA ILE A 68 -13.96 19.37 -28.69
C ILE A 68 -12.84 18.57 -29.35
N VAL A 69 -12.50 18.93 -30.60
CA VAL A 69 -11.37 18.34 -31.33
C VAL A 69 -10.36 19.44 -31.64
N ASN A 70 -9.12 19.26 -31.19
CA ASN A 70 -8.03 20.22 -31.40
C ASN A 70 -8.40 21.68 -31.03
N GLY A 71 -9.12 21.84 -29.92
CA GLY A 71 -9.52 23.16 -29.40
C GLY A 71 -10.69 23.82 -30.13
N ARG A 72 -11.41 23.09 -31.01
CA ARG A 72 -12.60 23.59 -31.68
C ARG A 72 -13.79 22.67 -31.44
N PRO A 73 -15.01 23.22 -31.34
CA PRO A 73 -16.23 22.42 -31.37
C PRO A 73 -16.27 21.59 -32.65
N PHE A 74 -16.51 20.29 -32.52
CA PHE A 74 -16.77 19.43 -33.67
C PHE A 74 -18.11 19.83 -34.28
N GLN A 75 -18.08 20.38 -35.49
CA GLN A 75 -19.26 20.65 -36.28
C GLN A 75 -19.53 19.46 -37.20
N PRO A 76 -20.58 18.67 -36.96
CA PRO A 76 -20.96 17.63 -37.89
C PRO A 76 -21.35 18.28 -39.21
N GLN A 77 -20.65 17.92 -40.29
CA GLN A 77 -21.03 18.30 -41.64
C GLN A 77 -22.20 17.38 -42.02
N ALA A 78 -23.41 17.93 -41.99
CA ALA A 78 -24.63 17.28 -42.43
C ALA A 78 -24.61 17.03 -43.95
#